data_AF-K6VVP7-F1
#
_entry.id   AF-K6VVP7-F1
#
_cell.length_a   1.000
_cell.length_b   1.000
_cell.length_c   1.000
_cell.angle_alpha   90.00
_cell.angle_beta   90.00
_cell.angle_gamma   90.00
#
_symmetry.space_group_name_H-M   'P 1'
#
loop_
_entity.id
_entity.type
_entity.pdbx_description
1 polymer ?
#
loop_
_entity_poly.entity_id
_entity_poly.type
_entity_poly.pdbx_seq_one_letter_code
_entity_poly.pdbx_strand_id
1 'polypeptide(L)'
;MPFSDDDLDAFYREIEARTAAQPVRRRRRRRARPNAEPCPTPDKEAFAAESLAREGIARIKLRTGPSVGLRCYECACGAWHITSRPQR
;
A
#
# COMPACT_ATOMS: atom_id res chain seq x y z
N MET A 1 -21.70 20.63 14.77
CA MET A 1 -20.98 20.40 16.05
C MET A 1 -19.52 20.17 15.70
N PRO A 2 -18.57 21.01 16.14
CA PRO A 2 -17.16 20.64 16.09
C PRO A 2 -16.91 19.52 17.12
N PHE A 3 -16.12 18.52 16.76
CA PHE A 3 -15.67 17.48 17.69
C PHE A 3 -14.88 18.15 18.83
N SER A 4 -15.01 17.63 20.05
CA SER A 4 -14.16 18.08 21.14
C SER A 4 -12.72 17.58 20.93
N ASP A 5 -11.73 18.27 21.49
CA ASP A 5 -10.32 17.85 21.38
C ASP A 5 -10.10 16.45 21.99
N ASP A 6 -10.88 16.08 23.00
CA ASP A 6 -10.85 14.75 23.63
C ASP A 6 -11.40 13.65 22.70
N ASP A 7 -12.46 13.94 21.93
CA ASP A 7 -13.01 13.02 20.93
C ASP A 7 -12.00 12.77 19.79
N LEU A 8 -11.24 13.81 19.43
CA LEU A 8 -10.17 13.72 18.44
C LEU A 8 -9.01 12.85 18.94
N ASP A 9 -8.54 13.03 20.18
CA ASP A 9 -7.46 12.22 20.75
C ASP A 9 -7.85 10.74 20.85
N ALA A 10 -9.08 10.47 21.31
CA ALA A 10 -9.61 9.10 21.39
C ALA A 10 -9.65 8.42 20.01
N PHE A 11 -10.12 9.14 18.99
CA PHE A 11 -10.15 8.64 17.62
C PHE A 11 -8.74 8.34 17.09
N TYR A 12 -7.77 9.24 17.28
CA TYR A 12 -6.40 9.01 16.83
C TYR A 12 -5.74 7.83 17.54
N ARG A 13 -5.94 7.68 18.85
CA ARG A 13 -5.44 6.51 19.61
C ARG A 13 -6.01 5.19 19.12
N GLU A 14 -7.29 5.16 18.77
CA GLU A 14 -7.91 3.95 18.20
C GLU A 14 -7.25 3.58 16.86
N ILE A 15 -7.04 4.56 15.98
CA ILE A 15 -6.34 4.36 14.72
C ILE A 15 -4.91 3.87 14.95
N GLU A 16 -4.15 4.50 15.85
CA GLU A 16 -2.79 4.10 16.17
C GLU A 16 -2.72 2.66 16.70
N ALA A 17 -3.60 2.29 17.64
CA ALA A 17 -3.67 0.94 18.18
C ALA A 17 -3.97 -0.11 17.10
N ARG A 18 -4.90 0.20 16.18
CA ARG A 18 -5.26 -0.67 15.06
C ARG A 18 -4.14 -0.80 14.03
N THR A 19 -3.34 0.24 13.85
CA THR A 19 -2.30 0.30 12.82
C THR A 19 -0.94 -0.22 13.33
N ALA A 20 -0.67 -0.11 14.63
CA ALA A 20 0.53 -0.62 15.30
C ALA A 20 0.68 -2.15 15.20
N ALA A 21 -0.44 -2.88 15.11
CA ALA A 21 -0.45 -4.34 14.98
C ALA A 21 -0.14 -4.85 13.56
N GLN A 22 0.00 -3.99 12.55
CA GLN A 22 0.49 -4.42 11.25
C GLN A 22 2.02 -4.48 11.28
N PRO A 23 2.65 -5.67 11.35
CA PRO A 23 4.09 -5.74 11.18
C PRO A 23 4.42 -5.13 9.81
N VAL A 24 5.26 -4.10 9.81
CA VAL A 24 5.93 -3.59 8.63
C VAL A 24 6.67 -4.79 8.04
N ARG A 25 6.03 -5.49 7.10
CA ARG A 25 6.59 -6.68 6.46
C ARG A 25 7.94 -6.25 5.92
N ARG A 26 9.02 -6.71 6.55
CA ARG A 26 10.40 -6.35 6.19
C ARG A 26 10.54 -6.53 4.69
N ARG A 27 10.55 -5.41 3.97
CA ARG A 27 10.68 -5.37 2.53
C ARG A 27 12.01 -6.04 2.21
N ARG A 28 11.96 -7.11 1.41
CA ARG A 28 13.19 -7.62 0.77
C ARG A 28 13.73 -6.45 -0.05
N ARG A 29 14.77 -5.78 0.45
CA ARG A 29 15.51 -4.73 -0.28
C ARG A 29 15.95 -5.36 -1.60
N ARG A 30 15.25 -5.01 -2.69
CA ARG A 30 15.67 -5.42 -4.03
C ARG A 30 16.95 -4.67 -4.37
N ARG A 31 17.85 -5.34 -5.08
CA ARG A 31 18.95 -4.69 -5.78
C ARG A 31 18.32 -3.65 -6.70
N ALA A 32 18.50 -2.37 -6.38
CA ALA A 32 18.05 -1.28 -7.24
C ALA A 32 18.70 -1.48 -8.61
N ARG A 33 17.92 -1.35 -9.69
CA ARG A 33 18.52 -1.20 -11.02
C ARG A 33 19.36 0.08 -10.97
N PRO A 34 20.57 0.09 -11.55
CA PRO A 34 21.53 1.18 -11.36
C PRO A 34 21.04 2.58 -11.80
N ASN A 35 19.96 2.66 -12.60
CA ASN A 35 19.33 3.91 -13.05
C ASN A 35 17.86 4.06 -12.64
N ALA A 36 17.43 3.37 -11.57
CA ALA A 36 16.06 3.53 -11.08
C ALA A 36 15.90 4.85 -10.31
N GLU A 37 15.00 5.71 -10.77
CA GLU A 37 14.56 6.90 -10.03
C GLU A 37 14.05 6.50 -8.62
N PRO A 38 14.22 7.36 -7.60
CA PRO A 38 13.69 7.08 -6.27
C PRO A 38 12.19 6.84 -6.37
N CYS A 39 11.71 5.78 -5.72
CA CYS A 39 10.28 5.44 -5.78
C CYS A 39 9.47 6.61 -5.18
N PRO A 40 8.48 7.16 -5.91
CA PRO A 40 7.63 8.24 -5.40
C PRO A 40 6.78 7.80 -4.21
N THR A 41 6.61 6.50 -4.01
CA THR A 41 5.90 5.92 -2.87
C THR A 41 6.76 4.84 -2.21
N PRO A 42 7.83 5.23 -1.49
CA PRO A 42 8.75 4.28 -0.88
C PRO A 42 8.03 3.39 0.15
N ASP A 43 6.94 3.89 0.73
CA ASP A 43 6.10 3.22 1.72
C ASP A 43 5.06 2.25 1.16
N LYS A 44 4.97 2.09 -0.16
CA LYS A 44 4.10 1.07 -0.76
C LYS A 44 4.83 -0.26 -0.94
N GLU A 45 4.06 -1.36 -0.93
CA GLU A 45 4.60 -2.66 -1.28
C GLU A 45 5.09 -2.65 -2.74
N ALA A 46 6.31 -3.15 -2.94
CA ALA A 46 6.98 -3.21 -4.23
C ALA A 46 7.12 -4.68 -4.65
N PHE A 47 6.49 -5.05 -5.77
CA PHE A 47 6.48 -6.39 -6.30
C PHE A 47 7.55 -6.59 -7.35
N ALA A 48 8.05 -7.83 -7.42
CA ALA A 48 9.17 -8.13 -8.28
C ALA A 48 8.81 -8.27 -9.77
N ALA A 49 7.60 -8.73 -10.02
CA ALA A 49 7.04 -8.97 -11.33
C ALA A 49 5.56 -8.60 -11.28
N GLU A 50 4.97 -8.40 -12.46
CA GLU A 50 3.55 -8.11 -12.59
C GLU A 50 2.67 -9.21 -11.97
N SER A 51 3.03 -10.48 -12.19
CA SER A 51 2.31 -11.64 -11.65
C SER A 51 2.18 -11.58 -10.13
N LEU A 52 3.27 -11.25 -9.43
CA LEU A 52 3.26 -11.10 -7.97
C LEU A 52 2.39 -9.93 -7.50
N ALA A 53 2.34 -8.84 -8.29
CA ALA A 53 1.45 -7.72 -8.01
C ALA A 53 -0.03 -8.12 -8.21
N ARG A 54 -0.34 -8.88 -9.26
CA ARG A 54 -1.69 -9.42 -9.51
C ARG A 54 -2.12 -10.41 -8.41
N GLU A 55 -1.23 -11.27 -7.95
CA GLU A 55 -1.46 -12.14 -6.79
C GLU A 55 -1.68 -11.32 -5.51
N GLY A 56 -0.96 -10.22 -5.33
CA GLY A 56 -1.21 -9.24 -4.27
C GLY A 56 -2.64 -8.69 -4.33
N ILE A 57 -3.08 -8.26 -5.51
CA ILE A 57 -4.45 -7.79 -5.74
C ILE A 57 -5.49 -8.86 -5.39
N ALA A 58 -5.29 -10.10 -5.85
CA ALA A 58 -6.19 -11.21 -5.54
C ALA A 58 -6.31 -11.43 -4.02
N ARG A 59 -5.18 -11.42 -3.29
CA ARG A 59 -5.16 -11.54 -1.83
C ARG A 59 -5.87 -10.39 -1.13
N ILE A 60 -5.79 -9.17 -1.65
CA ILE A 60 -6.52 -8.01 -1.08
C ILE A 60 -8.02 -8.16 -1.35
N LYS A 61 -8.42 -8.51 -2.57
CA LYS A 61 -9.83 -8.74 -2.92
C LYS A 61 -10.49 -9.83 -2.08
N LEU A 62 -9.75 -10.89 -1.73
CA LEU A 62 -10.25 -11.93 -0.83
C LEU A 62 -10.61 -11.38 0.57
N ARG A 63 -9.95 -10.31 1.03
CA ARG A 63 -10.16 -9.73 2.37
C ARG A 63 -11.15 -8.58 2.36
N THR A 64 -11.15 -7.77 1.29
CA THR A 64 -11.91 -6.51 1.22
C THR A 64 -13.16 -6.63 0.35
N GLY A 65 -13.27 -7.68 -0.46
CA GLY A 65 -14.38 -7.91 -1.38
C GLY A 65 -14.03 -7.64 -2.84
N PRO A 66 -14.80 -8.22 -3.78
CA PRO A 66 -14.49 -8.19 -5.22
C PRO A 66 -14.70 -6.83 -5.88
N SER A 67 -15.48 -5.93 -5.25
CA SER A 67 -15.82 -4.59 -5.76
C SER A 67 -14.67 -3.58 -5.72
N VAL A 68 -13.56 -3.89 -5.02
CA VAL A 68 -12.43 -2.98 -4.95
C VAL A 68 -11.68 -2.94 -6.30
N GLY A 69 -11.72 -1.78 -6.95
CA GLY A 69 -11.00 -1.49 -8.19
C GLY A 69 -9.50 -1.33 -7.97
N LEU A 70 -8.77 -2.43 -7.84
CA LEU A 70 -7.30 -2.45 -7.71
C LEU A 70 -6.61 -2.79 -9.02
N ARG A 71 -5.43 -2.20 -9.24
CA ARG A 71 -4.61 -2.38 -10.43
C ARG A 71 -3.13 -2.39 -10.10
N CYS A 72 -2.33 -2.97 -10.97
CA CYS A 72 -0.87 -2.94 -10.88
C CYS A 72 -0.27 -2.08 -12.01
N TYR A 73 0.85 -1.42 -11.72
CA TYR A 73 1.62 -0.64 -12.69
C TYR A 73 3.12 -0.80 -12.43
N GLU A 74 3.95 -0.68 -13.48
CA GLU A 74 5.39 -0.55 -13.34
C GLU A 74 5.73 0.90 -13.00
N CYS A 75 6.44 1.09 -11.89
CA CYS A 75 6.86 2.40 -11.40
C CYS A 75 8.24 2.78 -11.96
N ALA A 76 8.56 4.07 -11.96
CA ALA A 76 9.87 4.60 -12.37
C ALA A 76 11.05 3.98 -11.58
N CYS A 77 10.80 3.45 -10.38
CA CYS A 77 11.80 2.72 -9.61
C CYS A 77 12.09 1.29 -10.13
N GLY A 78 11.40 0.85 -11.19
CA GLY A 78 11.55 -0.50 -11.78
C GLY A 78 10.86 -1.62 -11.00
N ALA A 79 9.96 -1.29 -10.06
CA ALA A 79 9.14 -2.25 -9.34
C ALA A 79 7.67 -2.14 -9.73
N TRP A 80 6.92 -3.23 -9.53
CA TRP A 80 5.48 -3.26 -9.73
C TRP A 80 4.76 -2.82 -8.46
N HIS A 81 3.82 -1.88 -8.56
CA HIS A 81 3.06 -1.38 -7.43
C HIS A 81 1.56 -1.52 -7.65
N ILE A 82 0.79 -1.62 -6.56
CA ILE A 82 -0.67 -1.69 -6.59
C ILE A 82 -1.28 -0.31 -6.30
N THR A 83 -2.33 0.06 -7.03
CA THR A 83 -3.08 1.30 -6.84
C THR A 83 -4.58 1.03 -6.86
N SER A 84 -5.34 1.84 -6.11
CA SER A 84 -6.81 1.87 -6.10
C SER A 84 -7.40 2.94 -7.01
N ARG A 85 -6.58 3.68 -7.77
CA ARG A 85 -7.07 4.74 -8.67
C ARG A 85 -7.79 4.12 -9.89
N PRO A 86 -9.03 4.56 -10.20
CA PRO A 86 -9.76 4.11 -11.39
C PRO A 86 -9.09 4.63 -12.69
N GLN A 87 -9.39 4.01 -13.84
CA GLN A 87 -8.97 4.54 -15.16
C GLN A 87 -9.85 5.76 -15.36
N ARG A 88 -9.23 6.90 -15.66
CA ARG A 88 -9.94 7.97 -16.33
C ARG A 88 -10.42 7.49 -17.69
#